data_AF-A0A849UAT2-F1
#
_entry.id   AF-A0A849UAT2-F1
#
_cell.length_a   1.000
_cell.length_b   1.000
_cell.length_c   1.000
_cell.angle_alpha   90.00
_cell.angle_beta   90.00
_cell.angle_gamma   90.00
#
_symmetry.space_group_name_H-M   'P 1'
#
loop_
_entity.id
_entity.type
_entity.pdbx_description
1 polymer ?
#
loop_
_entity_poly.entity_id
_entity_poly.type
_entity_poly.pdbx_seq_one_letter_code
_entity_poly.pdbx_strand_id
1 'polypeptide(L)'
;MKKLLSSFVIAIVVCGSAQAKTVYVTDNLSLSLRSEENNQSKSIKLLPTGAALTILEENKASGFAHVRTADGTEGYFPIRNTIDQPPSRLQLESATKNLNAIQAENAMLKAELATVKEAITPGTSLEQSLANERDQLTRELADVKKASANAIQIKEQRDELQERVVNVERELEQLKVENKALQDSTNQDWFIYGGTLALVGVLLGFILPKLSWRRKNSWDSY
;
A
#
# COMPACT_ATOMS: atom_id res chain seq x y z
N MET A 1 -34.48 -61.87 39.51
CA MET A 1 -33.99 -61.54 38.16
C MET A 1 -32.80 -60.56 38.12
N LYS A 2 -32.55 -59.72 39.14
CA LYS A 2 -31.41 -58.77 39.15
C LYS A 2 -30.03 -59.43 39.39
N LYS A 3 -29.96 -60.55 40.12
CA LYS A 3 -28.68 -61.27 40.37
C LYS A 3 -28.14 -62.04 39.17
N LEU A 4 -29.02 -62.48 38.25
CA LEU A 4 -28.63 -63.12 36.99
C LEU A 4 -28.05 -62.10 35.99
N LEU A 5 -28.61 -60.89 35.96
CA LEU A 5 -28.10 -59.78 35.15
C LEU A 5 -26.71 -59.31 35.61
N SER A 6 -26.47 -59.25 36.92
CA SER A 6 -25.15 -58.92 37.47
C SER A 6 -24.09 -59.99 37.18
N SER A 7 -24.47 -61.28 37.10
CA SER A 7 -23.56 -62.36 36.75
C SER A 7 -23.18 -62.34 35.27
N PHE A 8 -24.07 -61.86 34.39
CA PHE A 8 -23.81 -61.76 32.96
C PHE A 8 -22.85 -60.60 32.63
N VAL A 9 -22.96 -59.47 33.35
CA VAL A 9 -22.07 -58.31 33.15
C VAL A 9 -20.64 -58.60 33.62
N ILE A 10 -20.46 -59.40 34.67
CA ILE A 10 -19.12 -59.81 35.14
C ILE A 10 -18.46 -60.81 34.17
N ALA A 11 -19.24 -61.64 33.47
CA ALA A 11 -18.69 -62.57 32.47
C ALA A 11 -18.13 -61.86 31.21
N ILE A 12 -18.66 -60.68 30.86
CA ILE A 12 -18.21 -59.91 29.68
C ILE A 12 -16.86 -59.22 29.93
N VAL A 13 -16.54 -58.87 31.18
CA VAL A 13 -15.27 -58.19 31.53
C VAL A 13 -14.07 -59.15 31.54
N VAL A 14 -14.32 -60.47 31.58
CA VAL A 14 -13.26 -61.50 31.61
C VAL A 14 -12.84 -61.98 30.19
N CYS A 15 -13.45 -61.47 29.12
CA CYS A 15 -12.93 -61.65 27.77
C CYS A 15 -11.64 -60.82 27.60
N GLY A 16 -10.52 -61.41 28.03
CA GLY A 16 -9.21 -60.82 28.01
C GLY A 16 -8.78 -60.32 26.63
N SER A 17 -8.11 -59.17 26.64
CA SER A 17 -7.42 -58.61 25.48
C SER A 17 -6.39 -59.61 24.98
N ALA A 18 -6.69 -60.31 23.88
CA ALA A 18 -5.69 -61.08 23.16
C ALA A 18 -4.65 -60.11 22.56
N GLN A 19 -3.51 -59.99 23.23
CA GLN A 19 -2.37 -59.20 22.77
C GLN A 19 -1.67 -60.00 21.65
N ALA A 20 -2.07 -59.76 20.42
CA ALA A 20 -1.45 -60.36 19.25
C ALA A 20 -0.12 -59.63 18.95
N LYS A 21 1.02 -60.26 19.26
CA LYS A 21 2.35 -59.70 18.96
C LYS A 21 2.64 -59.86 17.47
N THR A 22 2.84 -58.74 16.78
CA THR A 22 3.17 -58.70 15.35
C THR A 22 4.68 -58.65 15.16
N VAL A 23 5.21 -59.53 14.32
CA VAL A 23 6.65 -59.73 14.09
C VAL A 23 6.89 -59.89 12.58
N TYR A 24 8.08 -59.54 12.08
CA TYR A 24 8.41 -59.51 10.66
C TYR A 24 9.50 -60.53 10.29
N VAL A 25 9.50 -61.00 9.05
CA VAL A 25 10.56 -61.88 8.51
C VAL A 25 11.86 -61.08 8.25
N THR A 26 12.99 -61.54 8.81
CA THR A 26 14.32 -60.92 8.71
C THR A 26 14.85 -60.79 7.26
N ASP A 27 15.70 -59.77 7.03
CA ASP A 27 16.07 -59.22 5.72
C ASP A 27 16.84 -60.11 4.71
N ASN A 28 17.10 -61.40 4.99
CA ASN A 28 18.12 -62.13 4.23
C ASN A 28 17.79 -63.58 3.83
N LEU A 29 16.53 -64.02 3.91
CA LEU A 29 16.18 -65.38 3.46
C LEU A 29 14.70 -65.52 3.11
N SER A 30 14.39 -65.94 1.87
CA SER A 30 13.04 -66.39 1.50
C SER A 30 12.76 -67.70 2.21
N LEU A 31 12.05 -67.64 3.33
CA LEU A 31 11.76 -68.79 4.18
C LEU A 31 10.32 -69.27 3.95
N SER A 32 10.16 -70.58 3.92
CA SER A 32 8.84 -71.18 3.83
C SER A 32 8.18 -71.30 5.20
N LEU A 33 6.90 -70.94 5.24
CA LEU A 33 5.97 -71.32 6.29
C LEU A 33 5.75 -72.84 6.20
N ARG A 34 5.79 -73.52 7.34
CA ARG A 34 5.79 -74.99 7.41
C ARG A 34 4.57 -75.55 8.14
N SER A 35 4.20 -76.78 7.82
CA SER A 35 3.05 -77.44 8.46
C SER A 35 3.30 -77.92 9.89
N GLU A 36 4.55 -78.17 10.26
CA GLU A 36 4.93 -78.69 11.58
C GLU A 36 6.23 -78.03 12.09
N GLU A 37 6.49 -78.13 13.39
CA GLU A 37 7.69 -77.64 14.12
C GLU A 37 8.98 -78.40 13.77
N ASN A 38 9.22 -78.68 12.49
CA ASN A 38 10.37 -79.46 12.01
C ASN A 38 10.92 -78.90 10.68
N ASN A 39 12.24 -78.93 10.51
CA ASN A 39 12.94 -78.53 9.30
C ASN A 39 12.72 -79.47 8.09
N GLN A 40 12.10 -80.63 8.27
CA GLN A 40 11.78 -81.58 7.18
C GLN A 40 10.30 -81.56 6.76
N SER A 41 9.45 -80.80 7.45
CA SER A 41 8.02 -80.75 7.16
C SER A 41 7.71 -80.04 5.84
N LYS A 42 6.53 -80.33 5.27
CA LYS A 42 6.09 -79.75 4.01
C LYS A 42 6.00 -78.22 4.11
N SER A 43 6.52 -77.54 3.09
CA SER A 43 6.39 -76.09 2.95
C SER A 43 4.97 -75.74 2.47
N ILE A 44 4.25 -74.93 3.24
CA ILE A 44 2.91 -74.43 2.93
C ILE A 44 3.00 -73.26 1.96
N LYS A 45 3.83 -72.26 2.30
CA LYS A 45 3.90 -71.00 1.56
C LYS A 45 5.29 -70.39 1.67
N LEU A 46 5.78 -69.80 0.59
CA LEU A 46 7.02 -69.02 0.63
C LEU A 46 6.70 -67.60 1.12
N LEU A 47 7.37 -67.16 2.19
CA LEU A 47 7.18 -65.82 2.74
C LEU A 47 8.28 -64.89 2.23
N PRO A 48 7.93 -63.75 1.62
CA PRO A 48 8.91 -62.75 1.24
C PRO A 48 9.50 -62.09 2.49
N THR A 49 10.72 -61.60 2.35
CA THR A 49 11.38 -60.75 3.33
C THR A 49 10.48 -59.59 3.75
N GLY A 50 10.32 -59.38 5.05
CA GLY A 50 9.47 -58.31 5.58
C GLY A 50 7.97 -58.63 5.66
N ALA A 51 7.55 -59.85 5.34
CA ALA A 51 6.17 -60.27 5.54
C ALA A 51 5.77 -60.10 7.01
N ALA A 52 4.65 -59.43 7.25
CA ALA A 52 4.07 -59.27 8.59
C ALA A 52 3.43 -60.59 9.02
N LEU A 53 3.81 -61.06 10.21
CA LEU A 53 3.34 -62.29 10.82
C LEU A 53 2.79 -61.99 12.20
N THR A 54 1.67 -62.61 12.54
CA THR A 54 1.11 -62.56 13.90
C THR A 54 1.48 -63.84 14.61
N ILE A 55 2.14 -63.74 15.76
CA ILE A 55 2.50 -64.90 16.57
C ILE A 55 1.27 -65.35 17.37
N LEU A 56 0.91 -66.63 17.24
CA LEU A 56 -0.17 -67.28 17.99
C LEU A 56 0.37 -68.08 19.17
N GLU A 57 1.48 -68.79 18.98
CA GLU A 57 2.14 -69.61 20.02
C GLU A 57 3.66 -69.65 19.78
N GLU A 58 4.45 -69.62 20.86
CA GLU A 58 5.91 -69.70 20.79
C GLU A 58 6.43 -70.94 21.51
N ASN A 59 7.07 -71.86 20.79
CA ASN A 59 7.74 -73.00 21.38
C ASN A 59 9.26 -72.79 21.37
N LYS A 60 9.79 -72.32 22.51
CA LYS A 60 11.24 -72.08 22.69
C LYS A 60 12.07 -73.37 22.69
N ALA A 61 11.47 -74.53 22.95
CA ALA A 61 12.17 -75.81 22.98
C ALA A 61 12.41 -76.38 21.57
N SER A 62 11.45 -76.22 20.65
CA SER A 62 11.61 -76.61 19.24
C SER A 62 12.25 -75.51 18.38
N GLY A 63 12.21 -74.27 18.84
CA GLY A 63 12.75 -73.11 18.11
C GLY A 63 11.80 -72.58 17.02
N PHE A 64 10.54 -73.01 17.04
CA PHE A 64 9.49 -72.60 16.11
C PHE A 64 8.36 -71.84 16.83
N ALA A 65 7.78 -70.88 16.12
CA ALA A 65 6.56 -70.20 16.52
C ALA A 65 5.44 -70.56 15.56
N HIS A 66 4.24 -70.78 16.09
CA HIS A 66 3.02 -70.87 15.30
C HIS A 66 2.59 -69.44 14.94
N VAL A 67 2.54 -69.15 13.64
CA VAL A 67 2.30 -67.81 13.11
C VAL A 67 1.14 -67.81 12.11
N ARG A 68 0.41 -66.70 12.09
CA ARG A 68 -0.62 -66.39 11.10
C ARG A 68 -0.15 -65.27 10.18
N THR A 69 -0.27 -65.49 8.88
CA THR A 69 0.04 -64.50 7.85
C THR A 69 -1.15 -63.53 7.68
N ALA A 70 -0.93 -62.33 7.12
CA ALA A 70 -2.01 -61.37 6.83
C ALA A 70 -3.17 -61.97 5.99
N ASP A 71 -2.85 -62.91 5.10
CA ASP A 71 -3.83 -63.62 4.27
C ASP A 71 -4.62 -64.71 5.02
N GLY A 72 -4.42 -64.85 6.34
CA GLY A 72 -5.09 -65.84 7.18
C GLY A 72 -4.47 -67.25 7.16
N THR A 73 -3.38 -67.47 6.42
CA THR A 73 -2.68 -68.77 6.40
C THR A 73 -1.88 -68.97 7.69
N GLU A 74 -2.08 -70.10 8.36
CA GLU A 74 -1.38 -70.50 9.59
C GLU A 74 -0.30 -71.55 9.31
N GLY A 75 0.75 -71.54 10.13
CA GLY A 75 1.80 -72.54 10.11
C GLY A 75 2.95 -72.20 11.04
N TYR A 76 3.98 -73.02 11.03
CA TYR A 76 5.14 -72.88 11.90
C TYR A 76 6.30 -72.18 11.19
N PHE A 77 6.93 -71.24 11.88
CA PHE A 77 8.05 -70.45 11.38
C PHE A 77 9.19 -70.37 12.42
N PRO A 78 10.48 -70.42 12.01
CA PRO A 78 11.59 -70.39 12.97
C PRO A 78 11.71 -69.05 13.70
N ILE A 79 11.74 -69.08 15.04
CA ILE A 79 11.81 -67.87 15.90
C ILE A 79 13.07 -67.04 15.62
N ARG A 80 14.21 -67.69 15.35
CA ARG A 80 15.49 -67.02 15.07
C ARG A 80 15.48 -66.12 13.83
N ASN A 81 14.46 -66.24 12.98
CA ASN A 81 14.31 -65.53 11.71
C ASN A 81 13.18 -64.49 11.76
N THR A 82 12.67 -64.19 12.95
CA THR A 82 11.63 -63.20 13.17
C THR A 82 12.20 -62.00 13.93
N ILE A 83 11.89 -60.79 13.48
CA ILE A 83 12.30 -59.51 14.10
C ILE A 83 11.07 -58.71 14.53
N ASP A 84 11.10 -58.17 15.75
CA ASP A 84 9.99 -57.38 16.31
C ASP A 84 9.81 -56.00 15.63
N GLN A 85 10.76 -55.60 14.79
CA GLN A 85 10.78 -54.32 14.10
C GLN A 85 10.64 -54.51 12.58
N PRO A 86 10.05 -53.53 11.85
CA PRO A 86 9.95 -53.62 10.41
C PRO A 86 11.34 -53.74 9.78
N PRO A 87 11.49 -54.55 8.72
CA PRO A 87 12.76 -54.78 8.04
C PRO A 87 13.46 -53.48 7.65
N SER A 88 14.78 -53.48 7.78
CA SER A 88 15.67 -52.35 7.47
C SER A 88 15.49 -51.85 6.03
N ARG A 89 15.13 -52.74 5.09
CA ARG A 89 14.86 -52.37 3.69
C ARG A 89 13.65 -51.45 3.54
N LEU A 90 12.56 -51.69 4.27
CA LEU A 90 11.39 -50.81 4.24
C LEU A 90 11.69 -49.46 4.91
N GLN A 91 12.49 -49.49 5.98
CA GLN A 91 12.95 -48.25 6.63
C GLN A 91 13.83 -47.43 5.68
N LEU A 92 14.76 -48.06 4.96
CA LEU A 92 15.62 -47.40 3.95
C LEU A 92 14.82 -46.80 2.80
N GLU A 93 13.81 -47.51 2.27
CA GLU A 93 12.96 -46.98 1.20
C GLU A 93 12.14 -45.78 1.69
N SER A 94 11.56 -45.85 2.88
CA SER A 94 10.82 -44.72 3.47
C SER A 94 11.74 -43.53 3.76
N ALA A 95 12.95 -43.79 4.26
CA ALA A 95 13.94 -42.76 4.58
C ALA A 95 14.48 -42.07 3.32
N THR A 96 14.76 -42.83 2.25
CA THR A 96 15.22 -42.25 0.97
C THR A 96 14.12 -41.44 0.31
N LYS A 97 12.86 -41.89 0.35
CA LYS A 97 11.72 -41.12 -0.14
C LYS A 97 11.54 -39.81 0.63
N ASN A 98 11.65 -39.84 1.94
CA ASN A 98 11.56 -38.64 2.78
C ASN A 98 12.73 -37.68 2.54
N LEU A 99 13.96 -38.19 2.42
CA LEU A 99 15.13 -37.36 2.09
C LEU A 99 14.96 -36.65 0.74
N ASN A 100 14.49 -37.37 -0.29
CA ASN A 100 14.24 -36.78 -1.59
C ASN A 100 13.15 -35.69 -1.53
N ALA A 101 12.07 -35.93 -0.79
CA ALA A 101 11.01 -34.95 -0.58
C ALA A 101 11.52 -33.70 0.15
N ILE A 102 12.26 -33.87 1.25
CA ILE A 102 12.84 -32.77 2.03
C ILE A 102 13.88 -32.00 1.21
N GLN A 103 14.65 -32.69 0.37
CA GLN A 103 15.64 -32.06 -0.50
C GLN A 103 14.97 -31.25 -1.62
N ALA A 104 13.87 -31.75 -2.19
CA ALA A 104 13.06 -31.01 -3.15
C ALA A 104 12.40 -29.79 -2.51
N GLU A 105 11.83 -29.93 -1.32
CA GLU A 105 11.25 -28.82 -0.56
C GLU A 105 12.30 -27.77 -0.19
N ASN A 106 13.49 -28.18 0.24
CA ASN A 106 14.61 -27.26 0.48
C ASN A 106 15.03 -26.52 -0.78
N ALA A 107 15.06 -27.18 -1.94
CA ALA A 107 15.39 -26.54 -3.21
C ALA A 107 14.32 -25.50 -3.59
N MET A 108 13.04 -25.84 -3.40
CA MET A 108 11.92 -24.91 -3.62
C MET A 108 11.96 -23.73 -2.67
N LEU A 109 12.11 -23.96 -1.36
CA LEU A 109 12.19 -22.90 -0.36
C LEU A 109 13.42 -22.00 -0.58
N LYS A 110 14.56 -22.55 -1.03
CA LYS A 110 15.73 -21.76 -1.41
C LYS A 110 15.47 -20.91 -2.65
N ALA A 111 14.76 -21.44 -3.64
CA ALA A 111 14.36 -20.69 -4.83
C ALA A 111 13.37 -19.58 -4.45
N GLU A 112 12.38 -19.87 -3.61
CA GLU A 112 11.42 -18.89 -3.10
C GLU A 112 12.14 -17.80 -2.29
N LEU A 113 13.03 -18.17 -1.37
CA LEU A 113 13.86 -17.20 -0.66
C LEU A 113 14.77 -16.39 -1.59
N ALA A 114 15.27 -16.96 -2.69
CA ALA A 114 16.03 -16.21 -3.67
C ALA A 114 15.14 -15.19 -4.40
N THR A 115 13.94 -15.58 -4.85
CA THR A 115 12.98 -14.68 -5.50
C THR A 115 12.48 -13.59 -4.55
N VAL A 116 12.20 -13.94 -3.29
CA VAL A 116 11.77 -13.01 -2.25
C VAL A 116 12.92 -12.08 -1.87
N LYS A 117 14.16 -12.58 -1.78
CA LYS A 117 15.33 -11.71 -1.57
C LYS A 117 15.61 -10.81 -2.76
N GLU A 118 15.43 -11.27 -4.00
CA GLU A 118 15.51 -10.42 -5.19
C GLU A 118 14.44 -9.32 -5.15
N ALA A 119 13.21 -9.67 -4.78
CA ALA A 119 12.10 -8.73 -4.61
C ALA A 119 12.30 -7.75 -3.43
N ILE A 120 12.96 -8.20 -2.36
CA ILE A 120 13.26 -7.40 -1.15
C ILE A 120 14.63 -6.73 -1.26
N THR A 121 15.41 -6.94 -2.33
CA THR A 121 16.72 -6.29 -2.49
C THR A 121 16.52 -4.78 -2.31
N PRO A 122 17.11 -4.18 -1.27
CA PRO A 122 16.90 -2.78 -0.98
C PRO A 122 17.47 -1.97 -2.16
N GLY A 123 16.62 -1.16 -2.78
CA GLY A 123 17.08 -0.07 -3.65
C GLY A 123 17.07 -0.23 -5.17
N THR A 124 15.96 -0.62 -5.84
CA THR A 124 15.86 -0.33 -7.29
C THR A 124 14.54 0.22 -7.81
N SER A 125 13.38 -0.32 -7.42
CA SER A 125 12.10 0.17 -7.99
C SER A 125 11.25 0.93 -6.99
N LEU A 126 10.89 0.32 -5.86
CA LEU A 126 9.94 0.91 -4.93
C LEU A 126 10.55 2.11 -4.18
N GLU A 127 11.70 1.93 -3.54
CA GLU A 127 12.38 3.04 -2.84
C GLU A 127 12.77 4.18 -3.79
N GLN A 128 13.15 3.86 -5.03
CA GLN A 128 13.47 4.87 -6.04
C GLN A 128 12.22 5.59 -6.56
N SER A 129 11.10 4.89 -6.70
CA SER A 129 9.79 5.49 -6.98
C SER A 129 9.35 6.40 -5.85
N LEU A 130 9.44 5.94 -4.59
CA LEU A 130 9.12 6.78 -3.43
C LEU A 130 10.03 7.99 -3.31
N ALA A 131 11.33 7.85 -3.61
CA ALA A 131 12.26 8.97 -3.61
C ALA A 131 11.91 10.00 -4.70
N ASN A 132 11.62 9.53 -5.92
CA ASN A 132 11.19 10.40 -7.03
C ASN A 132 9.88 11.12 -6.71
N GLU A 133 8.91 10.40 -6.14
CA GLU A 133 7.61 10.96 -5.78
C GLU A 133 7.73 11.97 -4.64
N ARG A 134 8.57 11.68 -3.65
CA ARG A 134 8.91 12.62 -2.57
C ARG A 134 9.59 13.88 -3.11
N ASP A 135 10.51 13.75 -4.05
CA ASP A 135 11.19 14.89 -4.66
C ASP A 135 10.24 15.71 -5.56
N GLN A 136 9.33 15.05 -6.28
CA GLN A 136 8.29 15.71 -7.07
C GLN A 136 7.32 16.51 -6.17
N LEU A 137 6.78 15.87 -5.13
CA LEU A 137 5.89 16.52 -4.17
C LEU A 137 6.57 17.71 -3.47
N THR A 138 7.87 17.59 -3.19
CA THR A 138 8.64 18.70 -2.60
C THR A 138 8.76 19.89 -3.56
N ARG A 139 8.96 19.64 -4.87
CA ARG A 139 8.99 20.69 -5.89
C ARG A 139 7.63 21.34 -6.07
N GLU A 140 6.56 20.54 -6.15
CA GLU A 140 5.19 21.05 -6.28
C GLU A 140 4.82 21.94 -5.09
N LEU A 141 5.16 21.53 -3.86
CA LEU A 141 4.94 22.37 -2.68
C LEU A 141 5.75 23.67 -2.73
N ALA A 142 7.00 23.62 -3.19
CA ALA A 142 7.82 24.82 -3.35
C ALA A 142 7.23 25.78 -4.41
N ASP A 143 6.76 25.24 -5.53
CA ASP A 143 6.13 26.02 -6.61
C ASP A 143 4.79 26.61 -6.17
N VAL A 144 3.94 25.86 -5.48
CA VAL A 144 2.68 26.38 -4.92
C VAL A 144 2.95 27.48 -3.90
N LYS A 145 3.96 27.32 -3.04
CA LYS A 145 4.34 28.35 -2.07
C LYS A 145 4.85 29.61 -2.77
N LYS A 146 5.66 29.46 -3.81
CA LYS A 146 6.17 30.58 -4.62
C LYS A 146 5.05 31.28 -5.40
N ALA A 147 4.16 30.52 -6.03
CA ALA A 147 3.00 31.05 -6.73
C ALA A 147 2.06 31.81 -5.78
N SER A 148 1.86 31.28 -4.56
CA SER A 148 1.08 31.94 -3.51
C SER A 148 1.74 33.26 -3.05
N ALA A 149 3.07 33.27 -2.87
CA ALA A 149 3.80 34.48 -2.54
C ALA A 149 3.70 35.53 -3.66
N ASN A 150 3.85 35.11 -4.92
CA ASN A 150 3.66 35.98 -6.08
C ASN A 150 2.23 36.49 -6.18
N ALA A 151 1.22 35.68 -5.88
CA ALA A 151 -0.18 36.11 -5.90
C ALA A 151 -0.46 37.21 -4.86
N ILE A 152 0.17 37.13 -3.67
CA ILE A 152 0.10 38.20 -2.66
C ILE A 152 0.75 39.47 -3.19
N GLN A 153 1.96 39.38 -3.77
CA GLN A 153 2.64 40.54 -4.36
C GLN A 153 1.84 41.18 -5.50
N ILE A 154 1.27 40.37 -6.39
CA ILE A 154 0.42 40.86 -7.49
C ILE A 154 -0.82 41.56 -6.94
N LYS A 155 -1.42 41.05 -5.87
CA LYS A 155 -2.56 41.70 -5.22
C LYS A 155 -2.17 43.06 -4.63
N GLU A 156 -1.06 43.13 -3.91
CA GLU A 156 -0.55 44.36 -3.32
C GLU A 156 -0.22 45.42 -4.40
N GLN A 157 0.42 45.01 -5.49
CA GLN A 157 0.65 45.86 -6.66
C GLN A 157 -0.65 46.34 -7.30
N ARG A 158 -1.68 45.49 -7.39
CA ARG A 158 -2.99 45.89 -7.92
C ARG A 158 -3.64 46.93 -7.03
N ASP A 159 -3.59 46.74 -5.72
CA ASP A 159 -4.18 47.66 -4.76
C ASP A 159 -3.44 49.01 -4.78
N GLU A 160 -2.10 49.01 -4.87
CA GLU A 160 -1.29 50.23 -5.03
C GLU A 160 -1.59 50.96 -6.36
N LEU A 161 -1.66 50.22 -7.48
CA LEU A 161 -2.00 50.80 -8.78
C LEU A 161 -3.41 51.40 -8.78
N GLN A 162 -4.37 50.74 -8.12
CA GLN A 162 -5.72 51.24 -8.00
C GLN A 162 -5.79 52.52 -7.15
N GLU A 163 -5.01 52.60 -6.06
CA GLU A 163 -4.86 53.83 -5.27
C GLU A 163 -4.25 54.96 -6.11
N ARG A 164 -3.19 54.67 -6.88
CA ARG A 164 -2.58 55.65 -7.79
C ARG A 164 -3.57 56.14 -8.84
N VAL A 165 -4.37 55.26 -9.44
CA VAL A 165 -5.42 55.65 -10.41
C VAL A 165 -6.41 56.60 -9.75
N VAL A 166 -6.91 56.27 -8.56
CA VAL A 166 -7.85 57.14 -7.84
C VAL A 166 -7.23 58.49 -7.47
N ASN A 167 -5.96 58.51 -7.03
CA ASN A 167 -5.28 59.76 -6.71
C ASN A 167 -5.05 60.63 -7.95
N VAL A 168 -4.60 60.04 -9.06
CA VAL A 168 -4.42 60.75 -10.33
C VAL A 168 -5.77 61.28 -10.85
N GLU A 169 -6.85 60.52 -10.74
CA GLU A 169 -8.20 61.00 -11.11
C GLU A 169 -8.63 62.18 -10.24
N ARG A 170 -8.39 62.13 -8.92
CA ARG A 170 -8.67 63.26 -8.01
C ARG A 170 -7.84 64.49 -8.35
N GLU A 171 -6.55 64.32 -8.60
CA GLU A 171 -5.65 65.41 -9.01
C GLU A 171 -6.11 66.03 -10.34
N LEU A 172 -6.53 65.20 -11.30
CA LEU A 172 -7.06 65.66 -12.59
C LEU A 172 -8.34 66.47 -12.39
N GLU A 173 -9.30 65.97 -11.61
CA GLU A 173 -10.52 66.70 -11.30
C GLU A 173 -10.24 68.00 -10.54
N GLN A 174 -9.30 68.00 -9.59
CA GLN A 174 -8.86 69.20 -8.90
C GLN A 174 -8.24 70.22 -9.87
N LEU A 175 -7.28 69.80 -10.69
CA LEU A 175 -6.65 70.65 -11.70
C LEU A 175 -7.66 71.21 -12.69
N LYS A 176 -8.68 70.42 -13.06
CA LYS A 176 -9.75 70.86 -13.96
C LYS A 176 -10.67 71.89 -13.30
N VAL A 177 -11.00 71.72 -12.02
CA VAL A 177 -11.75 72.70 -11.24
C VAL A 177 -10.95 73.99 -11.07
N GLU A 178 -9.66 73.90 -10.72
CA GLU A 178 -8.76 75.05 -10.60
C GLU A 178 -8.60 75.79 -11.94
N ASN A 179 -8.42 75.05 -13.03
CA ASN A 179 -8.31 75.64 -14.37
C ASN A 179 -9.61 76.36 -14.76
N LYS A 180 -10.77 75.73 -14.49
CA LYS A 180 -12.07 76.36 -14.72
C LYS A 180 -12.27 77.60 -13.86
N ALA A 181 -11.89 77.57 -12.59
CA ALA A 181 -11.97 78.71 -11.70
C ALA A 181 -11.08 79.88 -12.18
N LEU A 182 -9.85 79.58 -12.63
CA LEU A 182 -8.93 80.57 -13.22
C LEU A 182 -9.49 81.13 -14.55
N GLN A 183 -10.12 80.30 -15.36
CA GLN A 183 -10.75 80.75 -16.61
C GLN A 183 -11.97 81.62 -16.33
N ASP A 184 -12.81 81.23 -15.37
CA ASP A 184 -13.98 81.99 -14.95
C ASP A 184 -13.58 83.35 -14.34
N SER A 185 -12.54 83.40 -13.49
CA SER A 185 -12.03 84.67 -12.94
C SER A 185 -11.46 85.58 -14.03
N THR A 186 -10.69 85.02 -14.97
CA THR A 186 -10.13 85.78 -16.10
C THR A 186 -11.22 86.35 -17.00
N ASN A 187 -12.29 85.58 -17.26
CA ASN A 187 -13.45 86.06 -18.01
C ASN A 187 -14.20 87.16 -17.27
N GLN A 188 -14.30 87.07 -15.94
CA GLN A 188 -14.93 88.08 -15.10
C GLN A 188 -14.15 89.40 -15.10
N ASP A 189 -12.82 89.33 -15.05
CA ASP A 189 -11.95 90.51 -15.18
C ASP A 189 -12.13 91.19 -16.52
N TRP A 190 -12.10 90.43 -17.63
CA TRP A 190 -12.31 91.01 -18.96
C TRP A 190 -13.70 91.63 -19.13
N PHE A 191 -14.73 91.05 -18.50
CA PHE A 191 -16.07 91.62 -18.46
C PHE A 191 -16.13 92.93 -17.66
N ILE A 192 -15.47 93.02 -16.49
CA ILE A 192 -15.41 94.25 -15.68
C ILE A 192 -14.67 95.35 -16.45
N TYR A 193 -13.53 95.04 -17.07
CA TYR A 193 -12.78 96.00 -17.89
C TYR A 193 -13.60 96.43 -19.12
N GLY A 194 -14.23 95.50 -19.83
CA GLY A 194 -15.09 95.79 -20.98
C GLY A 194 -16.32 96.62 -20.60
N GLY A 195 -16.99 96.29 -19.50
CA GLY A 195 -18.15 97.02 -18.99
C GLY A 195 -17.81 98.43 -18.52
N THR A 196 -16.69 98.60 -17.81
CA THR A 196 -16.18 99.91 -17.38
C THR A 196 -15.83 100.78 -18.59
N LEU A 197 -15.12 100.21 -19.57
CA LEU A 197 -14.75 100.92 -20.79
C LEU A 197 -15.98 101.33 -21.61
N ALA A 198 -16.98 100.45 -21.73
CA ALA A 198 -18.24 100.75 -22.41
C ALA A 198 -19.01 101.90 -21.72
N LEU A 199 -19.09 101.89 -20.39
CA LEU A 199 -19.72 102.96 -19.60
C LEU A 199 -19.03 104.32 -19.83
N VAL A 200 -17.70 104.36 -19.78
CA VAL A 200 -16.91 105.57 -20.06
C VAL A 200 -17.13 106.04 -21.49
N GLY A 201 -17.15 105.12 -22.47
CA GLY A 201 -17.43 105.43 -23.86
C GLY A 201 -18.81 106.06 -24.08
N VAL A 202 -19.84 105.56 -23.41
CA VAL A 202 -21.20 106.13 -23.46
C VAL A 202 -21.25 107.51 -22.81
N LEU A 203 -20.63 107.68 -21.63
CA LEU A 203 -20.58 108.97 -20.95
C LEU A 203 -19.88 110.04 -21.79
N LEU A 204 -18.71 109.72 -22.35
CA LEU A 204 -17.98 110.63 -23.24
C LEU A 204 -18.73 110.89 -24.54
N GLY A 205 -19.32 109.86 -25.14
CA GLY A 205 -20.15 109.99 -26.34
C GLY A 205 -21.37 110.88 -26.13
N PHE A 206 -21.89 110.97 -24.91
CA PHE A 206 -22.99 111.86 -24.54
C PHE A 206 -22.51 113.27 -24.13
N ILE A 207 -21.39 113.39 -23.40
CA ILE A 207 -20.85 114.67 -22.92
C ILE A 207 -20.19 115.47 -24.05
N LEU A 208 -19.39 114.84 -24.91
CA LEU A 208 -18.63 115.50 -25.98
C LEU A 208 -19.50 116.31 -26.95
N PRO A 209 -20.64 115.81 -27.48
CA PRO A 209 -21.48 116.60 -28.38
C PRO A 209 -22.14 117.81 -27.69
N LYS A 210 -22.23 117.81 -26.36
CA LYS A 210 -22.86 118.89 -25.59
C LYS A 210 -21.86 119.97 -25.15
N LEU A 211 -20.55 119.72 -25.24
CA LEU A 211 -19.53 120.71 -25.02
C LEU A 211 -19.29 121.51 -26.30
N SER A 212 -20.23 122.40 -26.63
CA SER A 212 -20.07 123.35 -27.72
C SER A 212 -18.89 124.28 -27.39
N TRP A 213 -17.76 124.09 -28.09
CA TRP A 213 -16.61 124.97 -28.01
C TRP A 213 -16.94 126.30 -28.68
N ARG A 214 -17.55 127.23 -27.92
CA ARG A 214 -17.74 128.61 -28.36
C ARG A 214 -16.38 129.29 -28.41
N ARG A 215 -15.79 129.37 -29.62
CA ARG A 215 -14.81 130.43 -29.93
C ARG A 215 -15.54 131.76 -29.83
N LYS A 216 -15.20 132.58 -28.84
CA LYS A 216 -15.55 134.00 -28.85
C LYS A 216 -14.39 134.78 -29.45
N ASN A 217 -14.52 135.07 -30.75
CA ASN A 217 -13.96 136.27 -31.33
C ASN A 217 -14.76 137.46 -30.82
N SER A 218 -14.09 138.48 -30.31
CA SER A 218 -14.61 139.84 -30.40
C SER A 218 -13.44 140.81 -30.48
N TRP A 219 -13.21 141.29 -31.70
CA TRP A 219 -12.48 142.50 -32.00
C TRP A 219 -13.43 143.70 -31.81
N ASP A 220 -12.91 144.71 -31.10
CA ASP A 220 -12.87 146.14 -31.43
C ASP A 220 -14.06 147.10 -31.19
N SER A 221 -13.63 148.30 -30.73
CA SER A 221 -14.22 149.65 -30.75
C SER A 221 -15.40 149.94 -29.80
N TYR A 222 -15.53 151.09 -29.12
CA TYR A 222 -14.99 152.47 -29.25
C TYR A 222 -14.74 153.06 -27.86
#